data_AF-I3YBK0-F1
#
_entry.id   AF-I3YBK0-F1
#
_cell.length_a   1.000
_cell.length_b   1.000
_cell.length_c   1.000
_cell.angle_alpha   90.00
_cell.angle_beta   90.00
_cell.angle_gamma   90.00
#
_symmetry.space_group_name_H-M   'P 1'
#
loop_
_entity.id
_entity.type
_entity.pdbx_description
1 polymer ?
#
loop_
_entity_poly.entity_id
_entity_poly.type
_entity_poly.pdbx_seq_one_letter_code
_entity_poly.pdbx_strand_id
1 'polypeptide(L)'
;MIKTPSQMIVGVEAVTDMAQMTPMIDQVETRCGHGPEEWLVDGGYPAHEQFERAAEHTIVYAPAPKPKTGADTDPHAPKDDDSAAVAEWREHMGTDAAKAIDTERATTAECVNALARERGLTRLRVRGTAKVRCVLLLHAFARNLMRTFALAPQWLGYGRGASGEPAVAT
;
A
#
# COMPACT_ATOMS: atom_id res chain seq x y z
N MET A 1 5.88 3.35 2.31
CA MET A 1 5.54 2.01 2.82
C MET A 1 4.32 1.53 2.05
N ILE A 2 4.33 0.32 1.51
CA ILE A 2 3.18 -0.29 0.81
C ILE A 2 2.34 -1.02 1.86
N LYS A 3 1.01 -0.86 1.82
CA LYS A 3 0.09 -1.48 2.78
C LYS A 3 -1.00 -2.28 2.07
N THR A 4 -1.39 -3.41 2.65
CA THR A 4 -2.53 -4.22 2.18
C THR A 4 -3.85 -3.77 2.84
N PRO A 5 -5.03 -4.24 2.36
CA PRO A 5 -6.31 -4.03 3.06
C PRO A 5 -6.29 -4.53 4.51
N SER A 6 -5.53 -5.60 4.77
CA SER A 6 -5.27 -6.10 6.13
C SER A 6 -4.32 -5.22 6.93
N GLN A 7 -3.95 -4.02 6.47
CA GLN A 7 -3.02 -3.09 7.13
C GLN A 7 -1.62 -3.69 7.41
N MET A 8 -1.21 -4.68 6.62
CA MET A 8 0.14 -5.25 6.65
C MET A 8 1.05 -4.43 5.74
N ILE A 9 2.30 -4.22 6.15
CA ILE A 9 3.31 -3.52 5.35
C ILE A 9 4.17 -4.56 4.62
N VAL A 10 4.13 -4.55 3.30
CA VAL A 10 4.83 -5.55 2.44
C VAL A 10 6.04 -4.96 1.70
N GLY A 11 6.19 -3.64 1.69
CA GLY A 11 7.43 -3.01 1.23
C GLY A 11 7.71 -1.65 1.82
N VAL A 12 9.01 -1.37 1.90
CA VAL A 12 9.60 -0.25 2.62
C VAL A 12 10.81 0.24 1.83
N GLU A 13 10.79 1.51 1.47
CA GLU A 13 11.93 2.19 0.87
C GLU A 13 12.05 3.61 1.37
N ALA A 14 13.30 4.11 1.45
CA ALA A 14 13.65 5.43 1.96
C ALA A 14 14.20 6.29 0.82
N VAL A 15 13.29 6.88 0.05
CA VAL A 15 13.56 7.60 -1.21
C VAL A 15 12.83 8.94 -1.19
N THR A 16 13.42 9.94 -1.85
CA THR A 16 12.90 11.32 -1.94
C THR A 16 12.26 11.62 -3.28
N ASP A 17 12.38 10.72 -4.26
CA ASP A 17 11.94 10.94 -5.63
C ASP A 17 10.53 10.38 -5.88
N MET A 18 9.83 11.02 -6.82
CA MET A 18 8.65 10.47 -7.47
C MET A 18 9.09 9.29 -8.35
N ALA A 19 8.16 8.46 -8.83
CA ALA A 19 8.45 7.24 -9.60
C ALA A 19 8.97 6.03 -8.78
N GLN A 20 8.31 5.71 -7.67
CA GLN A 20 8.65 4.53 -6.85
C GLN A 20 7.67 3.37 -7.02
N MET A 21 6.70 3.45 -7.93
CA MET A 21 5.67 2.43 -8.09
C MET A 21 6.25 1.10 -8.56
N THR A 22 6.96 1.09 -9.69
CA THR A 22 7.52 -0.14 -10.26
C THR A 22 8.54 -0.81 -9.34
N PRO A 23 9.53 -0.11 -8.75
CA PRO A 23 10.44 -0.72 -7.77
C PRO A 23 9.72 -1.29 -6.55
N MET A 24 8.59 -0.71 -6.16
CA MET A 24 7.76 -1.19 -5.05
C MET A 24 6.96 -2.44 -5.43
N ILE A 25 6.46 -2.53 -6.67
CA ILE A 25 5.82 -3.75 -7.21
C ILE A 25 6.83 -4.90 -7.28
N ASP A 26 8.02 -4.65 -7.85
CA ASP A 26 9.11 -5.65 -7.94
C ASP A 26 9.48 -6.20 -6.54
N GLN A 27 9.49 -5.34 -5.52
CA GLN A 27 9.73 -5.74 -4.13
C GLN A 27 8.62 -6.65 -3.56
N VAL A 28 7.36 -6.42 -3.92
CA VAL A 28 6.24 -7.27 -3.50
C VAL A 28 6.34 -8.62 -4.18
N GLU A 29 6.55 -8.65 -5.49
CA GLU A 29 6.71 -9.88 -6.25
C GLU A 29 7.86 -10.73 -5.72
N THR A 30 9.01 -10.12 -5.47
CA THR A 30 10.18 -10.81 -4.89
C THR A 30 9.87 -11.44 -3.52
N ARG A 31 9.03 -10.81 -2.70
CA ARG A 31 8.75 -11.27 -1.32
C ARG A 31 7.57 -12.23 -1.24
N CYS A 32 6.57 -12.04 -2.09
CA CYS A 32 5.31 -12.77 -2.06
C CYS A 32 5.24 -13.87 -3.13
N GLY A 33 6.17 -13.87 -4.10
CA GLY A 33 6.17 -14.80 -5.22
C GLY A 33 5.18 -14.44 -6.34
N HIS A 34 4.43 -13.36 -6.18
CA HIS A 34 3.49 -12.84 -7.17
C HIS A 34 3.34 -11.32 -7.01
N GLY A 35 3.11 -10.62 -8.12
CA GLY A 35 2.78 -9.20 -8.13
C GLY A 35 1.41 -8.92 -7.47
N PRO A 36 1.16 -7.65 -7.10
CA PRO A 36 -0.16 -7.21 -6.68
C PRO A 36 -1.10 -7.10 -7.90
N GLU A 37 -2.30 -7.65 -7.80
CA GLU A 37 -3.34 -7.47 -8.83
C GLU A 37 -3.80 -6.00 -8.90
N GLU A 38 -3.81 -5.32 -7.75
CA GLU A 38 -4.25 -3.94 -7.62
C GLU A 38 -3.29 -3.15 -6.74
N TRP A 39 -3.04 -1.89 -7.10
CA TRP A 39 -2.05 -1.04 -6.45
C TRP A 39 -2.60 0.35 -6.15
N LEU A 40 -2.60 0.76 -4.87
CA LEU A 40 -2.92 2.13 -4.49
C LEU A 40 -1.64 2.97 -4.35
N VAL A 41 -1.58 4.10 -5.05
CA VAL A 41 -0.51 5.09 -4.90
C VAL A 41 -0.94 6.16 -3.88
N ASP A 42 -0.26 6.17 -2.73
CA ASP A 42 -0.45 7.13 -1.63
C ASP A 42 0.18 8.49 -2.01
N GLY A 43 -0.49 9.21 -2.92
CA GLY A 43 -0.14 10.55 -3.38
C GLY A 43 0.97 10.65 -4.43
N GLY A 44 0.86 11.67 -5.28
CA GLY A 44 1.76 11.89 -6.41
C GLY A 44 1.33 11.14 -7.67
N TYR A 45 1.55 11.76 -8.82
CA TYR A 45 1.30 11.15 -10.12
C TYR A 45 2.52 10.27 -10.48
N PRO A 46 2.37 8.94 -10.64
CA PRO A 46 3.43 8.13 -11.22
C PRO A 46 3.78 8.65 -12.61
N ALA A 47 5.07 8.60 -12.98
CA ALA A 47 5.47 8.90 -14.35
C ALA A 47 4.74 7.96 -15.34
N HIS A 48 4.38 8.46 -16.54
CA HIS A 48 3.64 7.68 -17.54
C HIS A 48 4.29 6.32 -17.82
N GLU A 49 5.63 6.29 -17.89
CA GLU A 49 6.42 5.06 -18.09
C GLU A 49 6.19 4.01 -16.99
N GLN A 50 5.94 4.42 -15.75
CA GLN A 50 5.64 3.47 -14.66
C GLN A 50 4.23 2.93 -14.74
N PHE A 51 3.28 3.73 -15.21
CA PHE A 51 1.92 3.25 -15.47
C PHE A 51 1.91 2.19 -16.55
N GLU A 52 2.59 2.44 -17.67
CA GLU A 52 2.69 1.47 -18.76
C GLU A 52 3.25 0.14 -18.29
N ARG A 53 4.37 0.17 -17.56
CA ARG A 53 4.99 -1.04 -17.03
C ARG A 53 4.16 -1.75 -15.95
N ALA A 54 3.40 -1.02 -15.15
CA ALA A 54 2.53 -1.62 -14.13
C ALA A 54 1.25 -2.20 -14.75
N ALA A 55 0.70 -1.55 -15.77
CA ALA A 55 -0.58 -1.93 -16.40
C ALA A 55 -0.56 -3.32 -17.04
N GLU A 56 0.62 -3.88 -17.34
CA GLU A 56 0.75 -5.25 -17.85
C GLU A 56 0.17 -6.29 -16.88
N HIS A 57 0.28 -6.06 -15.57
CA HIS A 57 -0.03 -7.07 -14.54
C HIS A 57 -0.74 -6.52 -13.30
N THR A 58 -0.93 -5.20 -13.20
CA THR A 58 -1.43 -4.52 -11.99
C THR A 58 -2.36 -3.36 -12.34
N ILE A 59 -3.56 -3.37 -11.78
CA ILE A 59 -4.50 -2.24 -11.86
C ILE A 59 -4.06 -1.15 -10.87
N VAL A 60 -3.74 0.04 -11.36
CA VAL A 60 -3.24 1.13 -10.52
C VAL A 60 -4.36 2.10 -10.15
N TYR A 61 -4.65 2.22 -8.85
CA TYR A 61 -5.47 3.27 -8.26
C TYR A 61 -4.57 4.44 -7.84
N ALA A 62 -4.69 5.54 -8.55
CA ALA A 62 -3.98 6.77 -8.24
C ALA A 62 -4.88 7.96 -8.60
N PRO A 63 -4.95 9.01 -7.77
CA PRO A 63 -5.75 10.18 -8.10
C PRO A 63 -5.18 10.91 -9.31
N ALA A 64 -6.05 11.25 -10.27
CA ALA A 64 -5.66 12.03 -11.43
C ALA A 64 -5.19 13.44 -11.00
N PRO A 65 -4.11 13.98 -11.59
CA PRO A 65 -3.62 15.30 -11.25
C PRO A 65 -4.69 16.35 -11.56
N LYS A 66 -4.94 17.24 -10.59
CA LYS A 66 -5.91 18.33 -10.76
C LYS A 66 -5.48 19.24 -11.92
N PRO A 67 -6.42 19.69 -12.77
CA PRO A 67 -6.11 20.65 -13.82
C PRO A 67 -5.55 21.95 -13.20
N LYS A 68 -4.69 22.64 -13.97
CA LYS A 68 -4.15 23.94 -13.56
C LYS A 68 -5.29 24.94 -13.39
N THR A 69 -5.17 25.85 -12.43
CA THR A 69 -6.19 26.86 -12.13
C THR A 69 -6.64 27.59 -13.40
N GLY A 70 -7.94 27.52 -13.72
CA GLY A 70 -8.56 28.16 -14.88
C GLY A 70 -8.74 27.27 -16.12
N ALA A 71 -8.28 26.01 -16.08
CA ALA A 71 -8.60 25.03 -17.11
C ALA A 71 -9.85 24.22 -16.72
N ASP A 72 -10.91 24.32 -17.51
CA ASP A 72 -12.12 23.48 -17.42
C ASP A 72 -11.89 22.17 -18.19
N THR A 73 -10.87 21.43 -17.77
CA THR A 73 -10.48 20.17 -18.41
C THR A 73 -10.79 19.04 -17.46
N ASP A 74 -11.60 18.09 -17.91
CA ASP A 74 -11.89 16.87 -17.16
C ASP A 74 -10.59 16.07 -16.93
N PRO A 75 -10.14 15.87 -15.67
CA PRO A 75 -8.94 15.12 -15.37
C PRO A 75 -9.02 13.62 -15.71
N HIS A 76 -10.24 13.09 -15.90
CA HIS A 76 -10.52 11.69 -16.25
C HIS A 76 -10.66 11.47 -17.76
N ALA A 77 -10.69 12.53 -18.56
CA ALA A 77 -10.67 12.40 -20.01
C ALA A 77 -9.24 12.09 -20.50
N PRO A 78 -9.08 11.18 -21.48
CA PRO A 78 -7.79 10.93 -22.11
C PRO A 78 -7.28 12.19 -22.84
N LYS A 79 -5.96 12.37 -22.86
CA LYS A 79 -5.28 13.47 -23.54
C LYS A 79 -4.57 12.99 -24.79
N ASP A 80 -4.30 13.92 -25.71
CA ASP A 80 -3.64 13.62 -27.00
C ASP A 80 -2.23 13.04 -26.85
N ASP A 81 -1.55 13.32 -25.73
CA ASP A 81 -0.21 12.84 -25.39
C ASP A 81 -0.20 11.62 -24.46
N ASP A 82 -1.37 11.13 -24.03
CA ASP A 82 -1.46 9.95 -23.20
C ASP A 82 -1.19 8.69 -24.03
N SER A 83 -0.45 7.74 -23.46
CA SER A 83 -0.39 6.38 -24.00
C SER A 83 -1.69 5.63 -23.74
N ALA A 84 -1.91 4.53 -24.45
CA ALA A 84 -3.12 3.71 -24.30
C ALA A 84 -3.38 3.30 -22.83
N ALA A 85 -2.33 2.90 -22.10
CA ALA A 85 -2.41 2.52 -20.70
C ALA A 85 -2.81 3.69 -19.79
N VAL A 86 -2.30 4.91 -20.05
CA VAL A 86 -2.64 6.11 -19.27
C VAL A 86 -4.07 6.57 -19.58
N ALA A 87 -4.49 6.50 -20.84
CA ALA A 87 -5.86 6.81 -21.25
C ALA A 87 -6.88 5.89 -20.56
N GLU A 88 -6.65 4.57 -20.61
CA GLU A 88 -7.50 3.57 -19.95
C GLU A 88 -7.54 3.79 -18.43
N TRP A 89 -6.40 4.08 -17.81
CA TRP A 89 -6.34 4.40 -16.38
C TRP A 89 -7.16 5.65 -16.02
N ARG A 90 -7.11 6.72 -16.83
CA ARG A 90 -7.91 7.95 -16.58
C ARG A 90 -9.40 7.65 -16.60
N GLU A 91 -9.85 6.93 -17.63
CA GLU A 91 -11.25 6.51 -17.77
C GLU A 91 -11.67 5.62 -16.60
N HIS A 92 -10.84 4.65 -16.22
CA HIS A 92 -11.08 3.77 -15.08
C HIS A 92 -11.24 4.55 -13.77
N MET A 93 -10.35 5.49 -13.49
CA MET A 93 -10.42 6.36 -12.30
C MET A 93 -11.65 7.29 -12.31
N GLY A 94 -12.25 7.55 -13.47
CA GLY A 94 -13.51 8.29 -13.61
C GLY A 94 -14.74 7.52 -13.12
N THR A 95 -14.65 6.19 -13.01
CA THR A 95 -15.76 5.33 -12.58
C THR A 95 -16.07 5.45 -11.09
N ASP A 96 -17.33 5.26 -10.72
CA ASP A 96 -17.75 5.29 -9.31
C ASP A 96 -17.14 4.15 -8.48
N ALA A 97 -16.92 2.99 -9.13
CA ALA A 97 -16.25 1.85 -8.49
C ALA A 97 -14.80 2.18 -8.11
N ALA A 98 -14.03 2.78 -9.02
CA ALA A 98 -12.65 3.18 -8.74
C ALA A 98 -12.58 4.26 -7.64
N LYS A 99 -13.50 5.24 -7.65
CA LYS A 99 -13.59 6.27 -6.59
C LYS A 99 -13.89 5.67 -5.21
N ALA A 100 -14.77 4.67 -5.15
CA ALA A 100 -15.09 3.98 -3.91
C ALA A 100 -13.86 3.22 -3.35
N ILE A 101 -13.17 2.48 -4.22
CA ILE A 101 -11.95 1.73 -3.86
C ILE A 101 -10.83 2.68 -3.42
N ASP A 102 -10.61 3.77 -4.15
CA ASP A 102 -9.61 4.81 -3.80
C ASP A 102 -9.89 5.36 -2.40
N THR A 103 -11.15 5.69 -2.09
CA THR A 103 -11.56 6.21 -0.77
C THR A 103 -11.33 5.20 0.36
N GLU A 104 -11.79 3.96 0.19
CA GLU A 104 -11.65 2.91 1.20
C GLU A 104 -10.18 2.61 1.49
N ARG A 105 -9.38 2.51 0.43
CA ARG A 105 -7.96 2.16 0.54
C ARG A 105 -7.12 3.33 1.00
N ALA A 106 -7.46 4.57 0.62
CA ALA A 106 -6.83 5.77 1.18
C ALA A 106 -7.00 5.80 2.70
N THR A 107 -8.21 5.55 3.20
CA THR A 107 -8.47 5.47 4.65
C THR A 107 -7.59 4.42 5.33
N THR A 108 -7.44 3.24 4.71
CA THR A 108 -6.58 2.16 5.22
C THR A 108 -5.10 2.55 5.21
N ALA A 109 -4.62 3.16 4.12
CA ALA A 109 -3.23 3.55 3.95
C ALA A 109 -2.83 4.71 4.86
N GLU A 110 -3.71 5.70 5.03
CA GLU A 110 -3.56 6.81 5.97
C GLU A 110 -3.55 6.32 7.42
N CYS A 111 -4.41 5.38 7.79
CA CYS A 111 -4.44 4.79 9.13
C CYS A 111 -3.09 4.16 9.50
N VAL A 112 -2.43 3.45 8.59
CA VAL A 112 -1.10 2.87 8.86
C VAL A 112 -0.06 3.97 9.07
N ASN A 113 -0.07 5.02 8.24
CA ASN A 113 0.84 6.17 8.39
C ASN A 113 0.57 6.95 9.70
N ALA A 114 -0.70 7.15 10.06
CA ALA A 114 -1.12 7.81 11.29
C ALA A 114 -0.64 7.04 12.53
N LEU A 115 -0.88 5.72 12.57
CA LEU A 115 -0.41 4.85 13.64
C LEU A 115 1.13 4.83 13.75
N ALA A 116 1.84 4.94 12.63
CA ALA A 116 3.30 5.09 12.68
C ALA A 116 3.73 6.41 13.34
N ARG A 117 3.04 7.52 13.04
CA ARG A 117 3.29 8.83 13.66
C ARG A 117 2.95 8.83 15.14
N GLU A 118 1.81 8.27 15.54
CA GLU A 118 1.42 8.09 16.95
C GLU A 118 2.47 7.28 17.72
N ARG A 119 3.12 6.32 17.06
CA ARG A 119 4.20 5.50 17.62
C ARG A 119 5.59 6.13 17.48
N GLY A 120 5.67 7.44 17.23
CA GLY A 120 6.91 8.21 17.28
C GLY A 120 7.65 8.37 15.96
N LEU A 121 7.12 7.88 14.83
CA LEU A 121 7.69 8.12 13.49
C LEU A 121 7.31 9.52 12.97
N THR A 122 7.66 10.56 13.72
CA THR A 122 7.40 11.97 13.36
C THR A 122 8.66 12.68 12.86
N ARG A 123 9.84 12.28 13.35
CA ARG A 123 11.12 12.82 12.92
C ARG A 123 12.19 11.73 12.91
N LEU A 124 12.90 11.62 11.80
CA LEU A 124 14.06 10.73 11.70
C LEU A 124 15.28 11.42 12.31
N ARG A 125 15.86 10.81 13.36
CA ARG A 125 17.08 11.30 14.03
C ARG A 125 18.37 10.80 13.38
N VAL A 126 18.25 9.90 12.41
CA VAL A 126 19.37 9.33 11.67
C VAL A 126 19.54 10.03 10.32
N ARG A 127 20.77 10.06 9.80
CA ARG A 127 21.09 10.56 8.46
C ARG A 127 21.57 9.41 7.57
N GLY A 128 21.24 9.49 6.29
CA GLY A 128 21.56 8.48 5.28
C GLY A 128 20.42 7.46 5.08
N THR A 129 20.15 7.13 3.81
CA THR A 129 19.02 6.29 3.38
C THR A 129 19.06 4.91 4.02
N ALA A 130 20.24 4.28 4.14
CA ALA A 130 20.38 2.97 4.79
C ALA A 130 19.88 2.97 6.25
N LYS A 131 20.27 3.97 7.05
CA LYS A 131 19.84 4.07 8.46
C LYS A 131 18.35 4.40 8.57
N VAL A 132 17.86 5.28 7.70
CA VAL A 132 16.42 5.59 7.63
C VAL A 132 15.64 4.33 7.30
N ARG A 133 16.08 3.55 6.30
CA ARG A 133 15.46 2.30 5.91
C ARG A 133 15.40 1.31 7.07
N CYS A 134 16.46 1.16 7.86
CA CYS A 134 16.44 0.33 9.06
C CYS A 134 15.34 0.76 10.05
N VAL A 135 15.20 2.06 10.33
CA VAL A 135 14.14 2.57 11.21
C VAL A 135 12.76 2.24 10.64
N LEU A 136 12.54 2.50 9.34
CA LEU A 136 11.26 2.21 8.69
C LEU A 136 10.92 0.71 8.69
N LEU A 137 11.93 -0.16 8.50
CA LEU A 137 11.77 -1.60 8.57
C LEU A 137 11.38 -2.07 9.98
N LEU A 138 11.97 -1.49 11.03
CA LEU A 138 11.58 -1.80 12.42
C LEU A 138 10.12 -1.40 12.69
N HIS A 139 9.69 -0.24 12.21
CA HIS A 139 8.28 0.17 12.30
C HIS A 139 7.35 -0.78 11.53
N ALA A 140 7.74 -1.19 10.32
CA ALA A 140 6.98 -2.13 9.51
C ALA A 140 6.87 -3.50 10.19
N PHE A 141 7.98 -4.01 10.73
CA PHE A 141 8.01 -5.26 11.49
C PHE A 141 7.11 -5.21 12.72
N ALA A 142 7.24 -4.17 13.55
CA ALA A 142 6.42 -4.00 14.74
C ALA A 142 4.92 -3.89 14.40
N ARG A 143 4.57 -3.18 13.32
CA ARG A 143 3.18 -3.13 12.83
C ARG A 143 2.68 -4.50 12.39
N ASN A 144 3.44 -5.20 11.55
CA ASN A 144 3.05 -6.51 11.03
C ASN A 144 2.88 -7.53 12.14
N LEU A 145 3.74 -7.50 13.17
CA LEU A 145 3.62 -8.35 14.34
C LEU A 145 2.31 -8.08 15.10
N MET A 146 2.04 -6.83 15.43
CA MET A 146 0.79 -6.44 16.11
C MET A 146 -0.45 -6.80 15.29
N ARG A 147 -0.39 -6.65 13.97
CA ARG A 147 -1.51 -6.98 13.09
C ARG A 147 -1.70 -8.49 12.96
N THR A 148 -0.62 -9.27 12.94
CA THR A 148 -0.69 -10.74 12.97
C THR A 148 -1.38 -11.22 14.23
N PHE A 149 -1.05 -10.64 15.39
CA PHE A 149 -1.72 -10.98 16.66
C PHE A 149 -3.20 -10.63 16.67
N ALA A 150 -3.60 -9.54 16.03
CA ALA A 150 -5.00 -9.15 15.90
C ALA A 150 -5.79 -10.06 14.93
N LEU A 151 -5.16 -10.52 13.83
CA LEU A 151 -5.81 -11.33 12.79
C LEU A 151 -5.78 -12.83 13.08
N ALA A 152 -4.74 -13.30 13.78
CA ALA A 152 -4.50 -14.71 14.06
C ALA A 152 -4.11 -14.93 15.54
N PRO A 153 -4.99 -14.59 16.50
CA PRO A 153 -4.70 -14.76 17.93
C PRO A 153 -4.39 -16.23 18.31
N GLN A 154 -4.87 -17.20 17.53
CA GLN A 154 -4.56 -18.62 17.70
C GLN A 154 -3.06 -18.93 17.59
N TRP A 155 -2.28 -18.13 16.86
CA TRP A 155 -0.82 -18.31 16.74
C TRP A 155 -0.06 -17.86 18.00
N LEU A 156 -0.72 -17.16 18.93
CA LEU A 156 -0.17 -16.79 20.24
C LEU A 156 -0.30 -17.91 21.29
N GLY A 157 -0.82 -19.08 20.93
CA GLY A 157 -0.92 -20.21 21.85
C GLY A 157 -2.13 -20.17 22.80
N TYR A 158 -3.10 -19.28 22.60
CA TYR A 158 -4.36 -19.25 23.36
C TYR A 158 -5.37 -20.34 22.91
N GLY A 159 -4.91 -21.55 22.61
CA GLY A 159 -5.77 -22.59 22.02
C GLY A 159 -5.18 -24.00 21.93
N ARG A 160 -4.72 -24.57 23.05
CA ARG A 160 -4.91 -25.98 23.47
C ARG A 160 -4.27 -26.17 24.84
N GLY A 161 -5.05 -25.94 25.90
CA GLY A 161 -4.55 -26.02 27.27
C GLY A 161 -5.64 -25.83 28.32
N ALA A 162 -6.75 -26.55 28.18
CA ALA A 162 -7.50 -27.00 29.36
C ALA A 162 -7.43 -28.53 29.32
N SER A 163 -6.73 -29.10 30.29
CA SER A 163 -6.73 -30.53 30.59
C SER A 163 -8.17 -31.00 30.75
N GLY A 164 -8.69 -31.72 29.75
CA GLY A 164 -9.87 -32.55 29.96
C GLY A 164 -9.47 -33.69 30.89
N GLU A 165 -9.99 -33.68 32.12
CA GLU A 165 -9.95 -34.85 33.00
C GLU A 165 -10.49 -36.08 32.25
N PRO A 166 -9.86 -37.26 32.39
CA PRO A 166 -10.47 -38.48 31.89
C PRO A 166 -11.70 -38.75 32.76
N ALA A 167 -12.88 -38.79 32.14
CA ALA A 167 -14.07 -39.33 32.78
C ALA A 167 -13.79 -40.79 33.16
N VAL A 168 -13.59 -41.04 34.46
CA VAL A 168 -13.53 -42.39 35.02
C VAL A 168 -14.94 -42.96 34.94
N ALA A 169 -15.14 -43.90 34.01
CA ALA A 169 -16.34 -44.72 33.97
C ALA A 169 -16.37 -45.59 35.23
N THR A 170 -17.46 -45.50 35.99
CA THR A 170 -17.85 -46.49 37.02
C THR A 170 -19.09 -47.22 36.52
#